data_AF-A0A5C4ITY9-F1
#
_entry.id   AF-A0A5C4ITY9-F1
#
_cell.length_a   1.000
_cell.length_b   1.000
_cell.length_c   1.000
_cell.angle_alpha   90.00
_cell.angle_beta   90.00
_cell.angle_gamma   90.00
#
_symmetry.space_group_name_H-M   'P 1'
#
loop_
_entity.id
_entity.type
_entity.pdbx_description
1 polymer ?
#
loop_
_entity_poly.entity_id
_entity_poly.type
_entity_poly.pdbx_seq_one_letter_code
_entity_poly.pdbx_strand_id
1 'polypeptide(L)'
;MAALQIVVRVVNGSSFMYGEVKRPVRITPNGYGGIVYEGAVYPVQKGDLIDLAGPSWEIGDCKRFLLAGADVPYAPAAMETHNRPAFEGLKGEWTLDTNDFGHYLVFNGSERLASDVVNSLESAGLAVQRWDVSYRPASDGKFYDWFARLRTKSERAEVAAQVAAVLSPAPKSLGLPAAPTVSPLEDLATRVEQLLDLTAELSERLSHSEKEVDSLRQRLVGATDNETKLMQALDRSLAYQKSLHDQIAIVTKSNEENADAEAYSVRQTDTEELLELALSENSDLRHAVVNYRHQAEVADARIGGFETTIEMLEQRLDELGQEAFVRRRRAEMHAAPRRGVVGFLDNAFARLAFVLDSVEIIANLDAPASILRALTQIDMGQLSGRDLEGLRGWREVSKLATGIAGSENMGRIYYKPEGGKVLVSVHIKQDEKEQRRHIERLRSV
;
A
#
# COMPACT_ATOMS: atom_id res chain seq x y z
N MET A 1 27.54 -11.89 18.43
CA MET A 1 27.32 -10.69 17.60
C MET A 1 26.05 -10.89 16.79
N ALA A 2 25.14 -9.92 16.80
CA ALA A 2 23.88 -10.01 16.05
C ALA A 2 24.13 -9.82 14.54
N ALA A 3 23.39 -10.53 13.70
CA ALA A 3 23.38 -10.29 12.26
C ALA A 3 22.70 -8.95 11.96
N LEU A 4 23.22 -8.19 10.99
CA LEU A 4 22.58 -6.99 10.49
C LEU A 4 21.22 -7.37 9.89
N GLN A 5 20.17 -6.66 10.31
CA GLN A 5 18.84 -6.78 9.72
C GLN A 5 18.52 -5.49 9.00
N ILE A 6 18.08 -5.59 7.76
CA ILE A 6 17.59 -4.45 6.99
C ILE A 6 16.16 -4.72 6.54
N VAL A 7 15.44 -3.64 6.25
CA VAL A 7 14.08 -3.66 5.76
C VAL A 7 14.16 -3.49 4.25
N VAL A 8 13.73 -4.50 3.48
CA VAL A 8 13.77 -4.44 2.01
C VAL A 8 12.40 -4.40 1.36
N ARG A 9 12.33 -3.66 0.27
CA ARG A 9 11.21 -3.66 -0.68
C ARG A 9 11.39 -4.76 -1.71
N VAL A 10 10.32 -5.51 -1.96
CA VAL A 10 10.36 -6.67 -2.87
C VAL A 10 9.67 -6.31 -4.18
N VAL A 11 10.44 -6.30 -5.26
CA VAL A 11 9.95 -6.06 -6.63
C VAL A 11 10.13 -7.32 -7.47
N ASN A 12 9.32 -7.48 -8.51
CA ASN A 12 9.48 -8.51 -9.52
C ASN A 12 9.51 -7.83 -10.89
N GLY A 13 10.73 -7.53 -11.37
CA GLY A 13 10.94 -6.69 -12.53
C GLY A 13 10.35 -5.29 -12.32
N SER A 14 9.43 -4.88 -13.19
CA SER A 14 8.74 -3.58 -13.10
C SER A 14 7.55 -3.56 -12.15
N SER A 15 7.15 -4.71 -11.60
CA SER A 15 5.96 -4.83 -10.75
C SER A 15 6.36 -4.89 -9.27
N PHE A 16 5.80 -3.98 -8.48
CA PHE A 16 5.96 -4.02 -7.02
C PHE A 16 5.07 -5.13 -6.45
N MET A 17 5.66 -6.09 -5.72
CA MET A 17 4.93 -7.26 -5.24
C MET A 17 4.49 -7.11 -3.78
N TYR A 18 5.40 -6.75 -2.86
CA TYR A 18 5.13 -6.75 -1.43
C TYR A 18 5.86 -5.63 -0.67
N GLY A 19 5.20 -5.20 0.42
CA GLY A 19 5.72 -4.23 1.38
C GLY A 19 6.92 -4.71 2.18
N GLU A 20 7.62 -3.73 2.74
CA GLU A 20 8.84 -3.80 3.54
C GLU A 20 9.01 -5.05 4.42
N VAL A 21 10.01 -5.88 4.11
CA VAL A 21 10.31 -7.12 4.85
C VAL A 21 11.63 -6.97 5.59
N LYS A 22 11.57 -7.05 6.93
CA LYS A 22 12.78 -7.07 7.77
C LYS A 22 13.42 -8.46 7.78
N ARG A 23 14.66 -8.57 7.31
CA ARG A 23 15.39 -9.84 7.23
C ARG A 23 16.89 -9.67 7.53
N PRO A 24 17.56 -10.72 8.05
CA PRO A 24 19.00 -10.73 8.21
C PRO A 24 19.72 -10.76 6.86
N VAL A 25 20.78 -9.97 6.74
CA VAL A 25 21.61 -9.89 5.52
C VAL A 25 22.66 -11.00 5.51
N ARG A 26 22.74 -11.71 4.39
CA ARG A 26 23.76 -12.71 4.06
C ARG A 26 24.70 -12.14 3.00
N ILE A 27 25.91 -12.67 2.92
CA ILE A 27 26.84 -12.37 1.83
C ILE A 27 26.66 -13.41 0.73
N THR A 28 26.36 -12.94 -0.47
CA THR A 28 26.26 -13.76 -1.68
C THR A 28 27.65 -14.20 -2.15
N PRO A 29 27.76 -15.25 -3.00
CA PRO A 29 29.04 -15.67 -3.57
C PRO A 29 29.77 -14.54 -4.32
N ASN A 30 29.03 -13.57 -4.85
CA ASN A 30 29.56 -12.42 -5.56
C ASN A 30 29.99 -11.26 -4.63
N GLY A 31 29.91 -11.45 -3.31
CA GLY A 31 30.36 -10.48 -2.30
C GLY A 31 29.32 -9.40 -1.94
N TYR A 32 28.10 -9.47 -2.48
CA TYR A 32 27.04 -8.52 -2.19
C TYR A 32 26.20 -8.94 -0.98
N GLY A 33 25.52 -7.98 -0.36
CA GLY A 33 24.49 -8.23 0.63
C GLY A 33 23.29 -8.87 -0.07
N GLY A 34 22.72 -9.90 0.53
CA GLY A 34 21.57 -10.62 0.02
C GLY A 34 20.60 -11.00 1.13
N ILE A 35 19.33 -11.16 0.79
CA ILE A 35 18.27 -11.49 1.72
C ILE A 35 17.54 -12.74 1.25
N VAL A 36 17.19 -13.58 2.22
CA VAL A 36 16.36 -14.76 1.98
C VAL A 36 14.90 -14.34 1.78
N TYR A 37 14.35 -14.65 0.61
CA TYR A 37 12.95 -14.51 0.26
C TYR A 37 12.53 -15.73 -0.57
N GLU A 38 11.37 -16.33 -0.29
CA GLU A 38 10.86 -17.51 -1.01
C GLU A 38 11.94 -18.57 -1.30
N GLY A 39 12.63 -19.03 -0.25
CA GLY A 39 13.61 -20.13 -0.38
C GLY A 39 14.95 -19.78 -1.05
N ALA A 40 15.09 -18.58 -1.62
CA ALA A 40 16.32 -18.13 -2.30
C ALA A 40 16.89 -16.84 -1.69
N VAL A 41 18.17 -16.58 -1.93
CA VAL A 41 18.87 -15.35 -1.52
C VAL A 41 18.94 -14.40 -2.70
N TYR A 42 18.28 -13.26 -2.58
CA TYR A 42 18.29 -12.20 -3.59
C TYR A 42 19.26 -11.09 -3.20
N PRO A 43 20.05 -10.54 -4.13
CA PRO A 43 20.98 -9.46 -3.85
C PRO A 43 20.22 -8.17 -3.55
N VAL A 44 20.68 -7.44 -2.54
CA VAL A 44 20.14 -6.15 -2.14
C VAL A 44 20.72 -5.07 -3.03
N GLN A 45 19.87 -4.33 -3.71
CA GLN A 45 20.20 -3.17 -4.54
C GLN A 45 20.12 -1.89 -3.73
N LYS A 46 20.76 -0.82 -4.24
CA LYS A 46 20.74 0.51 -3.60
C LYS A 46 19.30 1.00 -3.42
N GLY A 47 18.96 1.46 -2.21
CA GLY A 47 17.59 1.82 -1.83
C GLY A 47 16.80 0.68 -1.19
N ASP A 48 17.53 -0.33 -0.67
CA ASP A 48 17.02 -1.50 0.06
C ASP A 48 15.95 -2.26 -0.73
N LEU A 49 16.30 -2.62 -1.97
CA LEU A 49 15.41 -3.30 -2.91
C LEU A 49 15.95 -4.68 -3.24
N ILE A 50 15.08 -5.68 -3.29
CA ILE A 50 15.39 -6.98 -3.91
C ILE A 50 14.48 -7.19 -5.12
N ASP A 51 15.06 -7.63 -6.22
CA ASP A 51 14.34 -7.94 -7.45
C ASP A 51 14.25 -9.45 -7.66
N LEU A 52 13.03 -9.98 -7.59
CA LEU A 52 12.72 -11.39 -7.79
C LEU A 52 12.93 -11.84 -9.23
N ALA A 53 12.89 -10.92 -10.21
CA ALA A 53 13.24 -11.22 -11.60
C ALA A 53 14.76 -11.33 -11.81
N GLY A 54 15.56 -10.90 -10.82
CA GLY A 54 17.01 -10.83 -10.87
C GLY A 54 17.73 -12.18 -10.67
N PRO A 55 19.07 -12.14 -10.53
CA PRO A 55 19.84 -13.28 -10.09
C PRO A 55 19.52 -13.61 -8.62
N SER A 56 19.51 -14.89 -8.28
CA SER A 56 19.31 -15.39 -6.92
C SER A 56 20.23 -16.59 -6.65
N TRP A 57 20.47 -16.87 -5.37
CA TRP A 57 21.34 -17.97 -4.92
C TRP A 57 20.62 -18.87 -3.94
N GLU A 58 21.06 -20.12 -3.82
CA GLU A 58 20.55 -21.01 -2.79
C GLU A 58 21.04 -20.56 -1.41
N ILE A 59 20.23 -20.78 -0.38
CA ILE A 59 20.56 -20.45 1.01
C ILE A 59 21.86 -21.14 1.45
N GLY A 60 22.11 -22.34 0.92
CA GLY A 60 23.32 -23.14 1.17
C GLY A 60 24.61 -22.47 0.70
N ASP A 61 24.55 -21.64 -0.35
CA ASP A 61 25.70 -20.94 -0.91
C ASP A 61 26.04 -19.65 -0.14
N CYS A 62 25.06 -19.10 0.58
CA CYS A 62 25.15 -17.83 1.30
C CYS A 62 25.27 -18.04 2.83
N LYS A 63 26.31 -18.75 3.28
CA LYS A 63 26.46 -19.14 4.71
C LYS A 63 26.91 -18.01 5.64
N ARG A 64 27.49 -16.94 5.08
CA ARG A 64 28.04 -15.83 5.87
C ARG A 64 26.97 -14.76 6.11
N PHE A 65 26.76 -14.38 7.35
CA PHE A 65 25.93 -13.24 7.71
C PHE A 65 26.76 -11.96 7.78
N LEU A 66 26.15 -10.84 7.38
CA LEU A 66 26.71 -9.52 7.64
C LEU A 66 26.44 -9.16 9.11
N LEU A 67 27.45 -8.63 9.81
CA LEU A 67 27.35 -8.31 11.23
C LEU A 67 26.72 -6.93 11.44
N ALA A 68 26.00 -6.76 12.56
CA ALA A 68 25.44 -5.46 12.93
C ALA A 68 26.54 -4.38 13.02
N GLY A 69 26.32 -3.24 12.36
CA GLY A 69 27.28 -2.13 12.25
C GLY A 69 28.19 -2.15 11.02
N ALA A 70 28.14 -3.20 10.19
CA ALA A 70 28.85 -3.22 8.91
C ALA A 70 27.98 -2.60 7.78
N ASP A 71 28.63 -1.91 6.84
CA ASP A 71 27.97 -1.38 5.65
C ASP A 71 27.46 -2.50 4.74
N VAL A 72 26.26 -2.33 4.16
CA VAL A 72 25.68 -3.28 3.21
C VAL A 72 26.37 -3.14 1.84
N PRO A 73 27.01 -4.18 1.31
CA PRO A 73 27.58 -4.14 -0.03
C PRO A 73 26.46 -4.32 -1.07
N TYR A 74 25.89 -3.21 -1.54
CA TYR A 74 24.79 -3.23 -2.51
C TYR A 74 25.25 -3.75 -3.88
N ALA A 75 24.40 -4.57 -4.50
CA ALA A 75 24.55 -4.96 -5.89
C ALA A 75 24.22 -3.76 -6.82
N PRO A 76 24.91 -3.63 -7.97
CA PRO A 76 24.58 -2.60 -8.95
C PRO A 76 23.13 -2.78 -9.41
N ALA A 77 22.36 -1.68 -9.43
CA ALA A 77 21.02 -1.68 -10.01
C ALA A 77 21.17 -2.09 -11.48
N ALA A 78 20.55 -3.21 -11.86
CA ALA A 78 20.60 -3.68 -13.24
C ALA A 78 19.91 -2.61 -14.12
N MET A 79 20.70 -1.77 -14.80
CA MET A 79 20.23 -0.94 -15.89
C MET A 79 19.71 -1.89 -16.98
N GLU A 80 18.43 -1.70 -17.31
CA GLU A 80 17.76 -2.09 -18.55
C GLU A 80 17.86 -3.56 -19.00
N THR A 81 16.68 -4.19 -19.04
CA THR A 81 16.33 -5.23 -20.03
C THR A 81 17.40 -6.28 -20.29
N HIS A 82 17.65 -7.15 -19.31
CA HIS A 82 17.93 -8.51 -19.69
C HIS A 82 16.63 -9.10 -20.20
N ASN A 83 16.50 -9.15 -21.54
CA ASN A 83 15.81 -10.23 -22.21
C ASN A 83 16.01 -11.48 -21.35
N ARG A 84 14.98 -11.86 -20.59
CA ARG A 84 14.96 -13.15 -19.91
C ARG A 84 15.30 -14.13 -21.03
N PRO A 85 16.40 -14.91 -20.96
CA PRO A 85 16.68 -15.87 -22.02
C PRO A 85 15.41 -16.67 -22.19
N ALA A 86 14.84 -16.62 -23.40
CA ALA A 86 13.61 -17.34 -23.70
C ALA A 86 13.82 -18.78 -23.23
N PHE A 87 12.87 -19.32 -22.47
CA PHE A 87 12.96 -20.66 -21.90
C PHE A 87 13.47 -21.63 -22.99
N GLU A 88 14.72 -22.08 -22.83
CA GLU A 88 15.44 -22.88 -23.85
C GLU A 88 14.99 -24.35 -23.85
N GLY A 89 13.95 -24.67 -23.09
CA GLY A 89 13.52 -26.02 -22.81
C GLY A 89 14.08 -26.57 -21.50
N LEU A 90 13.46 -27.65 -21.05
CA LEU A 90 13.85 -28.41 -19.88
C LEU A 90 14.86 -29.47 -20.30
N LYS A 91 16.13 -29.31 -19.88
CA LYS A 91 17.21 -30.27 -20.15
C LYS A 91 17.26 -31.45 -19.16
N GLY A 92 16.32 -31.51 -18.22
CA GLY A 92 16.24 -32.51 -17.16
C GLY A 92 15.23 -33.63 -17.42
N GLU A 93 15.19 -34.61 -16.53
CA GLU A 93 14.18 -35.66 -16.56
C GLU A 93 12.80 -35.09 -16.21
N TRP A 94 11.81 -35.46 -17.01
CA TRP A 94 10.41 -35.17 -16.76
C TRP A 94 9.54 -36.32 -17.24
N THR A 95 8.35 -36.46 -16.67
CA THR A 95 7.33 -37.40 -17.16
C THR A 95 5.93 -36.83 -16.98
N LEU A 96 4.99 -37.33 -17.78
CA LEU A 96 3.58 -37.01 -17.66
C LEU A 96 2.85 -38.14 -16.93
N ASP A 97 2.50 -37.88 -15.68
CA ASP A 97 1.74 -38.77 -14.81
C ASP A 97 0.25 -38.48 -14.97
N THR A 98 -0.55 -39.48 -15.37
CA THR A 98 -1.99 -39.32 -15.58
C THR A 98 -2.75 -40.28 -14.67
N ASN A 99 -3.69 -39.74 -13.89
CA ASN A 99 -4.55 -40.49 -12.99
C ASN A 99 -6.01 -40.02 -13.11
N ASP A 100 -6.89 -40.55 -12.26
CA ASP A 100 -8.32 -40.20 -12.23
C ASP A 100 -8.60 -38.71 -11.98
N PHE A 101 -7.61 -37.97 -11.47
CA PHE A 101 -7.69 -36.54 -11.17
C PHE A 101 -7.09 -35.66 -12.27
N GLY A 102 -6.54 -36.23 -13.33
CA GLY A 102 -6.03 -35.51 -14.50
C GLY A 102 -4.55 -35.73 -14.78
N HIS A 103 -3.95 -34.77 -15.51
CA HIS A 103 -2.57 -34.84 -15.98
C HIS A 103 -1.64 -34.00 -15.09
N TYR A 104 -0.55 -34.62 -14.67
CA TYR A 104 0.50 -34.04 -13.84
C TYR A 104 1.81 -34.11 -14.62
N LEU A 105 2.38 -32.97 -14.95
CA LEU A 105 3.78 -32.90 -15.37
C LEU A 105 4.64 -32.95 -14.11
N VAL A 106 5.53 -33.93 -14.01
CA VAL A 106 6.51 -34.02 -12.92
C VAL A 106 7.91 -33.90 -13.50
N PHE A 107 8.80 -33.18 -12.81
CA PHE A 107 10.13 -32.88 -13.31
C PHE A 107 11.10 -32.47 -12.20
N ASN A 108 12.40 -32.59 -12.49
CA ASN A 108 13.47 -32.16 -11.61
C ASN A 108 14.01 -30.79 -11.99
N GLY A 109 14.38 -29.99 -10.99
CA GLY A 109 14.93 -28.67 -11.21
C GLY A 109 14.87 -27.76 -10.00
N SER A 110 15.48 -26.58 -10.12
CA SER A 110 15.32 -25.53 -9.12
C SER A 110 13.91 -24.94 -9.17
N GLU A 111 13.48 -24.31 -8.07
CA GLU A 111 12.19 -23.60 -8.01
C GLU A 111 12.05 -22.55 -9.12
N ARG A 112 13.15 -21.87 -9.45
CA ARG A 112 13.22 -20.94 -10.58
C ARG A 112 12.88 -21.63 -11.91
N LEU A 113 13.48 -22.80 -12.16
CA LEU A 113 13.21 -23.58 -13.36
C LEU A 113 11.78 -24.11 -13.35
N ALA A 114 11.21 -24.44 -12.19
CA ALA A 114 9.80 -24.82 -12.07
C ALA A 114 8.85 -23.66 -12.43
N SER A 115 9.13 -22.46 -11.94
CA SER A 115 8.40 -21.25 -12.33
C SER A 115 8.50 -20.98 -13.83
N ASP A 116 9.70 -21.07 -14.41
CA ASP A 116 9.92 -20.85 -15.84
C ASP A 116 9.20 -21.90 -16.72
N VAL A 117 9.15 -23.17 -16.28
CA VAL A 117 8.37 -24.25 -16.92
C VAL A 117 6.88 -23.93 -16.90
N VAL A 118 6.33 -23.54 -15.74
CA VAL A 118 4.90 -23.21 -15.58
C VAL A 118 4.52 -22.03 -16.49
N ASN A 119 5.29 -20.95 -16.46
CA ASN A 119 5.06 -19.78 -17.32
C ASN A 119 5.09 -20.14 -18.81
N SER A 120 5.98 -21.07 -19.20
CA SER A 120 6.09 -21.52 -20.59
C SER A 120 4.91 -22.38 -21.02
N LEU A 121 4.40 -23.24 -20.13
CA LEU A 121 3.19 -24.03 -20.38
C LEU A 121 1.96 -23.14 -20.56
N GLU A 122 1.76 -22.16 -19.67
CA GLU A 122 0.64 -21.23 -19.76
C GLU A 122 0.71 -20.36 -21.03
N SER A 123 1.91 -19.89 -21.38
CA SER A 123 2.14 -19.13 -22.62
C SER A 123 1.84 -19.95 -23.89
N ALA A 124 1.95 -21.28 -23.80
CA ALA A 124 1.59 -22.20 -24.87
C ALA A 124 0.11 -22.62 -24.85
N GLY A 125 -0.71 -22.06 -23.96
CA GLY A 125 -2.14 -22.38 -23.82
C GLY A 125 -2.43 -23.62 -22.96
N LEU A 126 -1.42 -24.21 -22.32
CA LEU A 126 -1.59 -25.30 -21.36
C LEU A 126 -1.82 -24.70 -19.97
N ALA A 127 -3.08 -24.38 -19.66
CA ALA A 127 -3.44 -23.81 -18.37
C ALA A 127 -3.01 -24.73 -17.21
N VAL A 128 -2.23 -24.18 -16.27
CA VAL A 128 -1.77 -24.90 -15.07
C VAL A 128 -2.75 -24.61 -13.93
N GLN A 129 -3.32 -25.66 -13.34
CA GLN A 129 -4.25 -25.52 -12.22
C GLN A 129 -3.53 -25.27 -10.89
N ARG A 130 -2.40 -25.95 -10.69
CA ARG A 130 -1.56 -25.87 -9.48
C ARG A 130 -0.19 -26.45 -9.79
N TRP A 131 0.85 -25.89 -9.20
CA TRP A 131 2.17 -26.51 -9.15
C TRP A 131 2.73 -26.44 -7.72
N ASP A 132 3.55 -27.41 -7.33
CA ASP A 132 4.12 -27.54 -5.97
C ASP A 132 5.24 -28.60 -5.95
N VAL A 133 5.88 -28.81 -4.79
CA VAL A 133 6.85 -29.87 -4.55
C VAL A 133 6.17 -31.25 -4.65
N SER A 134 6.81 -32.21 -5.33
CA SER A 134 6.27 -33.57 -5.44
C SER A 134 6.70 -34.45 -4.26
N TYR A 135 5.72 -34.96 -3.53
CA TYR A 135 5.92 -35.85 -2.37
C TYR A 135 5.60 -37.32 -2.66
N ARG A 136 5.20 -37.65 -3.88
CA ARG A 136 4.81 -39.01 -4.28
C ARG A 136 5.65 -39.48 -5.47
N PRO A 137 5.88 -40.79 -5.61
CA PRO A 137 6.49 -41.32 -6.82
C PRO A 137 5.51 -41.17 -8.00
N ALA A 138 6.04 -40.90 -9.18
CA ALA A 138 5.28 -40.88 -10.42
C ALA A 138 4.98 -42.30 -10.90
N SER A 139 4.24 -42.43 -12.01
CA SER A 139 3.88 -43.74 -12.59
C SER A 139 5.06 -44.59 -13.06
N ASP A 140 6.26 -44.00 -13.19
CA ASP A 140 7.51 -44.70 -13.47
C ASP A 140 8.26 -45.14 -12.19
N GLY A 141 7.70 -44.87 -11.01
CA GLY A 141 8.27 -45.20 -9.70
C GLY A 141 9.34 -44.22 -9.22
N LYS A 142 9.65 -43.15 -9.96
CA LYS A 142 10.65 -42.15 -9.56
C LYS A 142 10.03 -41.02 -8.74
N PHE A 143 10.82 -40.44 -7.84
CA PHE A 143 10.49 -39.19 -7.17
C PHE A 143 11.07 -38.03 -7.96
N TYR A 144 10.26 -36.98 -8.11
CA TYR A 144 10.63 -35.75 -8.78
C TYR A 144 10.62 -34.59 -7.79
N ASP A 145 11.31 -33.50 -8.10
CA ASP A 145 11.33 -32.31 -7.24
C ASP A 145 9.98 -31.58 -7.28
N TRP A 146 9.39 -31.42 -8.48
CA TRP A 146 8.21 -30.59 -8.70
C TRP A 146 7.11 -31.33 -9.46
N PHE A 147 5.87 -30.87 -9.28
CA PHE A 147 4.75 -31.22 -10.14
C PHE A 147 3.96 -29.99 -10.59
N ALA A 148 3.36 -30.05 -11.78
CA ALA A 148 2.40 -29.10 -12.31
C ALA A 148 1.16 -29.84 -12.83
N ARG A 149 -0.01 -29.57 -12.25
CA ARG A 149 -1.29 -30.16 -12.66
C ARG A 149 -1.90 -29.34 -13.79
N LEU A 150 -2.15 -29.98 -14.92
CA LEU A 150 -2.69 -29.32 -16.12
C LEU A 150 -4.22 -29.32 -16.11
N ARG A 151 -4.83 -28.19 -16.47
CA ARG A 151 -6.29 -28.02 -16.60
C ARG A 151 -6.77 -28.39 -18.01
N THR A 152 -6.43 -29.59 -18.46
CA THR A 152 -6.88 -30.12 -19.75
C THR A 152 -7.58 -31.46 -19.56
N LYS A 153 -8.52 -31.76 -20.45
CA LYS A 153 -9.25 -33.04 -20.54
C LYS A 153 -8.89 -33.83 -21.80
N SER A 154 -7.88 -33.37 -22.55
CA SER A 154 -7.38 -34.04 -23.74
C SER A 154 -6.80 -35.42 -23.41
N GLU A 155 -6.64 -36.27 -24.42
CA GLU A 155 -6.02 -37.57 -24.23
C GLU A 155 -4.54 -37.45 -23.86
N ARG A 156 -4.03 -38.40 -23.04
CA ARG A 156 -2.64 -38.39 -22.54
C ARG A 156 -1.60 -38.19 -23.66
N ALA A 157 -1.81 -38.83 -24.81
CA ALA A 157 -0.87 -38.74 -25.93
C ALA A 157 -0.79 -37.32 -26.52
N GLU A 158 -1.93 -36.63 -26.63
CA GLU A 158 -2.01 -35.26 -27.13
C GLU A 158 -1.35 -34.28 -26.15
N VAL A 159 -1.68 -34.40 -24.86
CA VAL A 159 -1.10 -33.59 -23.79
C VAL A 159 0.41 -33.80 -23.72
N ALA A 160 0.89 -35.04 -23.82
CA ALA A 160 2.31 -35.34 -23.82
C ALA A 160 3.04 -34.69 -25.00
N ALA A 161 2.43 -34.67 -26.20
CA ALA A 161 3.01 -34.02 -27.37
C ALA A 161 3.07 -32.49 -27.21
N GLN A 162 2.01 -31.87 -26.68
CA GLN A 162 1.98 -30.43 -26.41
C GLN A 162 3.02 -30.03 -25.35
N VAL A 163 3.10 -30.78 -24.25
CA VAL A 163 4.10 -30.56 -23.20
C VAL A 163 5.52 -30.74 -23.75
N ALA A 164 5.78 -31.79 -24.52
CA ALA A 164 7.08 -32.01 -25.15
C ALA A 164 7.48 -30.86 -26.08
N ALA A 165 6.54 -30.30 -26.85
CA ALA A 165 6.81 -29.16 -27.73
C ALA A 165 7.21 -27.89 -26.96
N VAL A 166 6.66 -27.70 -25.75
CA VAL A 166 7.02 -26.58 -24.86
C VAL A 166 8.37 -26.83 -24.19
N LEU A 167 8.59 -28.04 -23.67
CA LEU A 167 9.80 -28.40 -22.92
C LEU A 167 11.01 -28.66 -23.80
N SER A 168 10.81 -28.90 -25.10
CA SER A 168 11.88 -29.10 -26.08
C SER A 168 11.57 -28.31 -27.34
N PRO A 169 11.59 -26.96 -27.27
CA PRO A 169 11.30 -26.13 -28.42
C PRO A 169 12.35 -26.38 -29.49
N ALA A 170 11.90 -26.75 -30.70
CA ALA A 170 12.79 -26.86 -31.84
C ALA A 170 13.50 -25.50 -32.08
N PRO A 171 14.77 -25.47 -32.52
CA PRO A 171 15.46 -24.23 -32.84
C PRO A 171 14.64 -23.46 -33.89
N LYS A 172 14.00 -22.37 -33.47
CA LYS A 172 13.17 -21.55 -34.36
C LYS A 172 14.05 -20.96 -35.46
N SER A 173 13.88 -21.47 -36.68
CA SER A 173 14.23 -20.73 -37.89
C SER A 173 13.49 -19.39 -37.86
N LEU A 174 14.21 -18.30 -38.08
CA LEU A 174 13.72 -16.93 -38.14
C LEU A 174 12.57 -16.78 -39.17
N GLY A 175 11.35 -17.06 -38.74
CA GLY A 175 10.11 -16.73 -39.43
C GLY A 175 9.49 -15.51 -38.78
N LEU A 176 9.37 -14.43 -39.55
CA LEU A 176 8.70 -13.18 -39.18
C LEU A 176 7.28 -13.44 -38.64
N PRO A 177 6.88 -12.88 -37.49
CA PRO A 177 5.52 -13.04 -37.00
C PRO A 177 4.57 -12.14 -37.77
N ALA A 178 3.45 -12.73 -38.20
CA ALA A 178 2.28 -12.01 -38.68
C ALA A 178 1.65 -11.21 -37.53
N ALA A 179 1.24 -9.98 -37.82
CA ALA A 179 0.64 -9.06 -36.87
C ALA A 179 -0.72 -9.58 -36.37
N PRO A 180 -1.00 -9.56 -35.05
CA PRO A 180 -2.35 -9.77 -34.54
C PRO A 180 -3.18 -8.50 -34.77
N THR A 181 -4.25 -8.64 -35.55
CA THR A 181 -5.33 -7.66 -35.65
C THR A 181 -6.27 -7.85 -34.47
N VAL A 182 -6.00 -7.17 -33.36
CA VAL A 182 -6.96 -6.95 -32.28
C VAL A 182 -7.25 -5.45 -32.22
N SER A 183 -8.52 -5.11 -32.13
CA SER A 183 -9.04 -3.74 -32.14
C SER A 183 -8.37 -2.90 -31.03
N PRO A 184 -7.60 -1.83 -31.35
CA PRO A 184 -6.88 -1.03 -30.35
C PRO A 184 -7.78 -0.36 -29.29
N LEU A 185 -9.09 -0.31 -29.55
CA LEU A 185 -10.10 0.31 -28.68
C LEU A 185 -10.59 -0.61 -27.55
N GLU A 186 -10.64 -1.93 -27.78
CA GLU A 186 -11.08 -2.90 -26.78
C GLU A 186 -9.99 -3.14 -25.72
N ASP A 187 -8.73 -3.16 -26.15
CA ASP A 187 -7.56 -3.20 -25.25
C ASP A 187 -7.46 -1.92 -24.40
N LEU A 188 -7.89 -0.77 -24.92
CA LEU A 188 -7.83 0.49 -24.17
C LEU A 188 -8.92 0.57 -23.10
N ALA A 189 -10.14 0.10 -23.41
CA ALA A 189 -11.26 0.07 -22.47
C ALA A 189 -10.97 -0.86 -21.30
N THR A 190 -10.48 -2.07 -21.57
CA THR A 190 -10.07 -3.04 -20.54
C THR A 190 -8.92 -2.52 -19.68
N ARG A 191 -7.96 -1.80 -20.26
CA ARG A 191 -6.87 -1.15 -19.51
C ARG A 191 -7.35 -0.01 -18.62
N VAL A 192 -8.35 0.77 -19.06
CA VAL A 192 -8.95 1.84 -18.24
C VAL A 192 -9.70 1.24 -17.05
N GLU A 193 -10.46 0.17 -17.28
CA GLU A 193 -11.17 -0.54 -16.22
C GLU A 193 -10.20 -1.09 -15.17
N GLN A 194 -9.09 -1.72 -15.60
CA GLN A 194 -8.02 -2.18 -14.70
C GLN A 194 -7.39 -1.03 -13.88
N LEU A 195 -7.21 0.14 -14.48
CA LEU A 195 -6.66 1.30 -13.75
C LEU A 195 -7.67 1.86 -12.75
N LEU A 196 -8.97 1.87 -13.08
CA LEU A 196 -10.02 2.28 -12.17
C LEU A 196 -10.11 1.34 -10.97
N ASP A 197 -10.09 0.02 -11.20
CA ASP A 197 -10.07 -0.99 -10.15
C ASP A 197 -8.85 -0.83 -9.24
N LEU A 198 -7.66 -0.60 -9.83
CA LEU A 198 -6.44 -0.37 -9.06
C LEU A 198 -6.50 0.93 -8.25
N THR A 199 -7.08 2.02 -8.78
CA THR A 199 -7.27 3.25 -8.00
C THR A 199 -8.27 3.08 -6.87
N ALA A 200 -9.33 2.29 -7.07
CA ALA A 200 -10.30 1.96 -6.03
C ALA A 200 -9.62 1.16 -4.90
N GLU A 201 -8.86 0.11 -5.26
CA GLU A 201 -8.12 -0.71 -4.29
C GLU A 201 -7.11 0.13 -3.49
N LEU A 202 -6.34 0.98 -4.16
CA LEU A 202 -5.37 1.85 -3.48
C LEU A 202 -6.07 2.86 -2.56
N SER A 203 -7.22 3.41 -2.95
CA SER A 203 -7.99 4.32 -2.09
C SER A 203 -8.55 3.63 -0.85
N GLU A 204 -8.96 2.37 -0.97
CA GLU A 204 -9.46 1.58 0.16
C GLU A 204 -8.33 1.25 1.13
N ARG A 205 -7.16 0.86 0.60
CA ARG A 205 -5.95 0.62 1.40
C ARG A 205 -5.49 1.88 2.13
N LEU A 206 -5.53 3.04 1.46
CA LEU A 206 -5.22 4.33 2.08
C LEU A 206 -6.17 4.60 3.26
N SER A 207 -7.48 4.49 3.03
CA SER A 207 -8.49 4.70 4.09
C SER A 207 -8.33 3.72 5.27
N HIS A 208 -7.92 2.47 4.99
CA HIS A 208 -7.64 1.51 6.05
C HIS A 208 -6.41 1.91 6.87
N SER A 209 -5.32 2.30 6.20
CA SER A 209 -4.09 2.75 6.88
C SER A 209 -4.31 4.02 7.71
N GLU A 210 -5.10 4.99 7.23
CA GLU A 210 -5.46 6.19 7.98
C GLU A 210 -6.20 5.85 9.29
N LYS A 211 -7.18 4.94 9.22
CA LYS A 211 -7.92 4.47 10.41
C LYS A 211 -7.01 3.74 11.39
N GLU A 212 -6.04 2.97 10.91
CA GLU A 212 -5.08 2.28 11.75
C GLU A 212 -4.15 3.28 12.47
N VAL A 213 -3.66 4.30 11.75
CA VAL A 213 -2.87 5.40 12.34
C VAL A 213 -3.66 6.13 13.43
N ASP A 214 -4.93 6.46 13.18
CA ASP A 214 -5.78 7.10 14.18
C ASP A 214 -5.97 6.22 15.43
N SER A 215 -6.17 4.91 15.25
CA SER A 215 -6.26 3.97 16.36
C SER A 215 -4.96 3.89 17.17
N LEU A 216 -3.80 3.85 16.49
CA LEU A 216 -2.50 3.82 17.14
C LEU A 216 -2.20 5.13 17.88
N ARG A 217 -2.56 6.29 17.30
CA ARG A 217 -2.44 7.59 17.97
C ARG A 217 -3.29 7.66 19.23
N GLN A 218 -4.53 7.16 19.21
CA GLN A 218 -5.36 7.07 20.41
C GLN A 218 -4.73 6.18 21.49
N ARG A 219 -4.16 5.04 21.09
CA ARG A 219 -3.47 4.13 22.02
C ARG A 219 -2.21 4.75 22.61
N LEU A 220 -1.45 5.50 21.82
CA LEU A 220 -0.27 6.22 22.28
C LEU A 220 -0.65 7.25 23.34
N VAL A 221 -1.68 8.08 23.07
CA VAL A 221 -2.20 9.05 24.06
C VAL A 221 -2.60 8.35 25.36
N GLY A 222 -3.33 7.23 25.27
CA GLY A 222 -3.72 6.45 26.44
C GLY A 222 -2.52 5.85 27.21
N ALA A 223 -1.46 5.43 26.52
CA ALA A 223 -0.25 4.94 27.14
C ALA A 223 0.53 6.05 27.87
N THR A 224 0.66 7.23 27.25
CA THR A 224 1.30 8.40 27.85
C THR A 224 0.53 8.88 29.08
N ASP A 225 -0.81 8.90 29.03
CA ASP A 225 -1.64 9.23 30.20
C ASP A 225 -1.44 8.24 31.36
N ASN A 226 -1.26 6.95 31.05
CA ASN A 226 -0.97 5.95 32.07
C ASN A 226 0.45 6.09 32.64
N GLU A 227 1.44 6.39 31.80
CA GLU A 227 2.81 6.67 32.24
C GLU A 227 2.84 7.86 33.21
N THR A 228 2.18 8.97 32.88
CA THR A 228 2.13 10.14 33.78
C THR A 228 1.44 9.82 35.12
N LYS A 229 0.36 9.03 35.12
CA LYS A 229 -0.31 8.58 36.36
C LYS A 229 0.61 7.71 37.21
N LEU A 230 1.36 6.79 36.59
CA LEU A 230 2.32 5.93 37.29
C LEU A 230 3.50 6.73 37.84
N MET A 231 4.02 7.71 37.10
CA MET A 231 5.04 8.63 37.61
C MET A 231 4.54 9.40 38.84
N GLN A 232 3.31 9.93 38.80
CA GLN A 232 2.72 10.60 39.97
C GLN A 232 2.48 9.65 41.16
N ALA A 233 2.21 8.37 40.91
CA ALA A 233 2.12 7.37 41.97
C ALA A 233 3.50 7.08 42.58
N LEU A 234 4.54 6.97 41.74
CA LEU A 234 5.92 6.77 42.14
C LEU A 234 6.46 7.96 42.96
N ASP A 235 6.14 9.19 42.58
CA ASP A 235 6.56 10.38 43.35
C ASP A 235 5.91 10.40 44.73
N ARG A 236 4.62 9.99 44.82
CA ARG A 236 3.90 9.88 46.09
C ARG A 236 4.47 8.79 46.99
N SER A 237 4.80 7.62 46.45
CA SER A 237 5.41 6.53 47.23
C SER A 237 6.83 6.87 47.67
N LEU A 238 7.64 7.55 46.85
CA LEU A 238 8.97 8.04 47.26
C LEU A 238 8.88 9.09 48.37
N ALA A 239 7.91 10.01 48.30
CA ALA A 239 7.66 10.97 49.38
C ALA A 239 7.23 10.28 50.68
N TYR A 240 6.37 9.26 50.58
CA TYR A 240 5.96 8.45 51.73
C TYR A 240 7.14 7.67 52.33
N GLN A 241 7.96 7.04 51.48
CA GLN A 241 9.18 6.35 51.90
C GLN A 241 10.12 7.27 52.66
N LYS A 242 10.34 8.49 52.17
CA LYS A 242 11.15 9.49 52.86
C LYS A 242 10.57 9.84 54.23
N SER A 243 9.24 10.03 54.32
CA SER A 243 8.58 10.31 55.59
C SER A 243 8.73 9.16 56.60
N LEU A 244 8.63 7.90 56.16
CA LEU A 244 8.88 6.73 57.02
C LEU A 244 10.34 6.70 57.50
N HIS A 245 11.29 7.00 56.61
CA HIS A 245 12.71 7.04 56.98
C HIS A 245 13.00 8.13 58.03
N ASP A 246 12.40 9.31 57.87
CA ASP A 246 12.48 10.40 58.84
C ASP A 246 11.85 9.99 60.19
N GLN A 247 10.72 9.25 60.18
CA GLN A 247 10.08 8.71 61.39
C GLN A 247 10.95 7.68 62.10
N ILE A 248 11.55 6.74 61.35
CA ILE A 248 12.50 5.75 61.90
C ILE A 248 13.68 6.48 62.56
N ALA A 249 14.26 7.48 61.90
CA ALA A 249 15.37 8.25 62.46
C ALA A 249 15.00 8.95 63.79
N ILE A 250 13.78 9.49 63.89
CA ILE A 250 13.26 10.09 65.13
C ILE A 250 13.10 9.02 66.23
N VAL A 251 12.50 7.87 65.90
CA VAL A 251 12.30 6.77 66.85
C VAL A 251 13.64 6.25 67.35
N THR A 252 14.61 5.99 66.47
CA THR A 252 15.96 5.52 66.83
C THR A 252 16.66 6.50 67.78
N LYS A 253 16.56 7.81 67.51
CA LYS A 253 17.13 8.84 68.39
C LYS A 253 16.44 8.90 69.76
N SER A 254 15.12 8.70 69.81
CA SER A 254 14.36 8.66 71.08
C SER A 254 14.64 7.39 71.91
N ASN A 255 15.07 6.31 71.26
CA ASN A 255 15.44 5.03 71.89
C ASN A 255 16.76 5.12 72.68
N GLU A 256 17.63 6.08 72.33
CA GLU A 256 18.84 6.40 73.12
C GLU A 256 18.50 7.13 74.45
N GLU A 257 17.27 7.67 74.58
CA GLU A 257 16.89 8.57 75.68
C GLU A 257 15.90 7.97 76.71
N ASN A 258 15.28 6.79 76.51
CA ASN A 258 14.21 6.26 77.40
C ASN A 258 14.21 4.73 77.67
N ALA A 259 13.68 4.34 78.84
CA ALA A 259 13.70 2.97 79.39
C ALA A 259 12.54 2.02 78.95
N ASP A 260 11.64 2.44 78.06
CA ASP A 260 10.52 1.61 77.54
C ASP A 260 10.87 0.91 76.21
N ALA A 261 12.02 0.24 76.15
CA ALA A 261 12.62 -0.30 74.92
C ALA A 261 11.73 -1.28 74.12
N GLU A 262 10.81 -2.00 74.77
CA GLU A 262 10.02 -3.06 74.12
C GLU A 262 8.88 -2.51 73.24
N ALA A 263 8.15 -1.50 73.69
CA ALA A 263 7.08 -0.88 72.90
C ALA A 263 7.62 -0.10 71.68
N TYR A 264 8.84 0.43 71.79
CA TYR A 264 9.52 1.12 70.70
C TYR A 264 10.13 0.14 69.68
N SER A 265 10.66 -1.00 70.12
CA SER A 265 11.11 -2.08 69.23
C SER A 265 9.98 -2.56 68.32
N VAL A 266 8.77 -2.75 68.84
CA VAL A 266 7.61 -3.19 68.03
C VAL A 266 7.24 -2.15 66.98
N ARG A 267 7.22 -0.86 67.33
CA ARG A 267 6.98 0.20 66.34
C ARG A 267 8.07 0.26 65.27
N GLN A 268 9.32 0.02 65.65
CA GLN A 268 10.42 0.01 64.70
C GLN A 268 10.27 -1.12 63.68
N THR A 269 9.96 -2.35 64.13
CA THR A 269 9.72 -3.48 63.24
C THR A 269 8.53 -3.24 62.32
N ASP A 270 7.43 -2.70 62.82
CA ASP A 270 6.26 -2.36 62.00
C ASP A 270 6.61 -1.34 60.90
N THR A 271 7.44 -0.34 61.22
CA THR A 271 7.86 0.66 60.23
C THR A 271 8.87 0.12 59.21
N GLU A 272 9.70 -0.85 59.61
CA GLU A 272 10.63 -1.53 58.72
C GLU A 272 9.88 -2.45 57.73
N GLU A 273 8.86 -3.18 58.20
CA GLU A 273 7.99 -3.98 57.33
C GLU A 273 7.22 -3.10 56.32
N LEU A 274 6.69 -1.95 56.75
CA LEU A 274 6.05 -0.99 55.85
C LEU A 274 7.02 -0.40 54.82
N LEU A 275 8.28 -0.16 55.22
CA LEU A 275 9.32 0.32 54.32
C LEU A 275 9.67 -0.74 53.26
N GLU A 276 9.80 -2.00 53.66
CA GLU A 276 10.07 -3.11 52.74
C GLU A 276 8.94 -3.29 51.72
N LEU A 277 7.68 -3.21 52.17
CA LEU A 277 6.52 -3.25 51.28
C LEU A 277 6.54 -2.09 50.27
N ALA A 278 6.82 -0.87 50.73
CA ALA A 278 6.91 0.31 49.86
C ALA A 278 8.05 0.21 48.83
N LEU A 279 9.18 -0.41 49.21
CA LEU A 279 10.30 -0.68 48.30
C LEU A 279 9.93 -1.71 47.23
N SER A 280 9.19 -2.76 47.61
CA SER A 280 8.65 -3.76 46.67
C SER A 280 7.71 -3.09 45.66
N GLU A 281 6.71 -2.33 46.14
CA GLU A 281 5.77 -1.62 45.27
C GLU A 281 6.47 -0.64 44.32
N ASN A 282 7.51 0.07 44.81
CA ASN A 282 8.33 0.95 43.98
C ASN A 282 9.09 0.19 42.87
N SER A 283 9.57 -1.02 43.17
CA SER A 283 10.24 -1.84 42.17
C SER A 283 9.25 -2.28 41.07
N ASP A 284 8.04 -2.69 41.46
CA ASP A 284 6.98 -3.09 40.52
C ASP A 284 6.52 -1.93 39.64
N LEU A 285 6.32 -0.74 40.23
CA LEU A 285 5.97 0.47 39.50
C LEU A 285 7.06 0.88 38.49
N ARG A 286 8.34 0.79 38.88
CA ARG A 286 9.45 1.06 37.96
C ARG A 286 9.45 0.09 36.78
N HIS A 287 9.24 -1.20 37.04
CA HIS A 287 9.12 -2.20 35.97
C HIS A 287 7.93 -1.91 35.05
N ALA A 288 6.78 -1.51 35.59
CA ALA A 288 5.61 -1.13 34.81
C ALA A 288 5.90 0.08 33.91
N VAL A 289 6.52 1.13 34.43
CA VAL A 289 6.88 2.34 33.66
C VAL A 289 7.82 1.99 32.50
N VAL A 290 8.86 1.19 32.74
CA VAL A 290 9.78 0.76 31.68
C VAL A 290 9.05 -0.02 30.58
N ASN A 291 8.12 -0.91 30.96
CA ASN A 291 7.32 -1.67 29.99
C ASN A 291 6.40 -0.78 29.16
N TYR A 292 5.70 0.19 29.79
CA TYR A 292 4.83 1.10 29.06
C TYR A 292 5.60 2.03 28.12
N ARG A 293 6.76 2.53 28.56
CA ARG A 293 7.65 3.32 27.71
C ARG A 293 8.13 2.54 26.49
N HIS A 294 8.51 1.27 26.68
CA HIS A 294 8.87 0.41 25.55
C HIS A 294 7.69 0.17 24.60
N GLN A 295 6.48 -0.01 25.12
CA GLN A 295 5.28 -0.13 24.28
C GLN A 295 4.98 1.15 23.49
N ALA A 296 5.18 2.33 24.09
CA ALA A 296 5.04 3.61 23.40
C ALA A 296 6.06 3.75 22.27
N GLU A 297 7.34 3.44 22.53
CA GLU A 297 8.40 3.48 21.51
C GLU A 297 8.11 2.52 20.32
N VAL A 298 7.58 1.33 20.60
CA VAL A 298 7.17 0.38 19.55
C VAL A 298 5.96 0.90 18.76
N ALA A 299 5.00 1.56 19.41
CA ALA A 299 3.86 2.16 18.74
C ALA A 299 4.28 3.34 17.85
N ASP A 300 5.15 4.23 18.33
CA ASP A 300 5.71 5.35 17.57
C ASP A 300 6.47 4.88 16.33
N ALA A 301 7.30 3.85 16.47
CA ALA A 301 7.99 3.25 15.33
C ALA A 301 7.04 2.69 14.26
N ARG A 302 5.89 2.12 14.68
CA ARG A 302 4.84 1.67 13.74
C ARG A 302 4.12 2.82 13.08
N ILE A 303 3.79 3.88 13.82
CA ILE A 303 3.18 5.09 13.27
C ILE A 303 4.10 5.68 12.19
N GLY A 304 5.39 5.84 12.47
CA GLY A 304 6.36 6.33 11.49
C GLY A 304 6.44 5.46 10.23
N GLY A 305 6.36 4.12 10.38
CA GLY A 305 6.31 3.20 9.23
C GLY A 305 5.03 3.33 8.40
N PHE A 306 3.88 3.63 9.02
CA PHE A 306 2.65 3.87 8.27
C PHE A 306 2.64 5.25 7.61
N GLU A 307 3.16 6.29 8.26
CA GLU A 307 3.29 7.62 7.68
C GLU A 307 4.14 7.61 6.40
N THR A 308 5.27 6.88 6.38
CA THR A 308 6.05 6.70 5.14
C THR A 308 5.29 5.93 4.06
N THR A 309 4.47 4.94 4.42
CA THR A 309 3.64 4.23 3.44
C THR A 309 2.55 5.12 2.85
N ILE A 310 1.94 6.00 3.65
CA ILE A 310 0.95 6.98 3.20
C ILE A 310 1.61 7.95 2.21
N GLU A 311 2.76 8.54 2.56
CA GLU A 311 3.49 9.44 1.68
C GLU A 311 3.86 8.76 0.34
N MET A 312 4.27 7.48 0.37
CA MET A 312 4.58 6.71 -0.84
C MET A 312 3.34 6.47 -1.71
N LEU A 313 2.20 6.15 -1.10
CA LEU A 313 0.94 5.93 -1.80
C LEU A 313 0.39 7.23 -2.40
N GLU A 314 0.48 8.35 -1.68
CA GLU A 314 0.13 9.68 -2.18
C GLU A 314 0.98 10.08 -3.38
N GLN A 315 2.31 9.91 -3.30
CA GLN A 315 3.20 10.14 -4.44
C GLN A 315 2.82 9.26 -5.64
N ARG A 316 2.48 7.99 -5.41
CA ARG A 316 2.08 7.08 -6.48
C ARG A 316 0.75 7.47 -7.13
N LEU A 317 -0.21 7.96 -6.35
CA LEU A 317 -1.48 8.48 -6.87
C LEU A 317 -1.25 9.74 -7.71
N ASP A 318 -0.37 10.64 -7.29
CA ASP A 318 0.00 11.82 -8.05
C ASP A 318 0.69 11.46 -9.37
N GLU A 319 1.62 10.49 -9.37
CA GLU A 319 2.25 9.96 -10.57
C GLU A 319 1.22 9.40 -11.56
N LEU A 320 0.31 8.55 -11.09
CA LEU A 320 -0.75 7.98 -11.91
C LEU A 320 -1.69 9.07 -12.45
N GLY A 321 -2.00 10.09 -11.65
CA GLY A 321 -2.76 11.26 -12.07
C GLY A 321 -2.07 12.04 -13.18
N GLN A 322 -0.76 12.28 -13.06
CA GLN A 322 0.03 12.95 -14.08
C GLN A 322 0.14 12.11 -15.36
N GLU A 323 0.35 10.80 -15.25
CA GLU A 323 0.36 9.90 -16.40
C GLU A 323 -0.97 9.92 -17.15
N ALA A 324 -2.08 9.84 -16.42
CA ALA A 324 -3.43 9.93 -17.00
C ALA A 324 -3.64 11.27 -17.72
N PHE A 325 -3.20 12.37 -17.10
CA PHE A 325 -3.26 13.71 -17.70
C PHE A 325 -2.45 13.82 -19.00
N VAL A 326 -1.19 13.36 -18.99
CA VAL A 326 -0.32 13.39 -20.18
C VAL A 326 -0.90 12.51 -21.29
N ARG A 327 -1.46 11.33 -20.95
CA ARG A 327 -2.11 10.46 -21.93
C ARG A 327 -3.35 11.07 -22.53
N ARG A 328 -4.23 11.71 -21.74
CA ARG A 328 -5.39 12.46 -22.25
C ARG A 328 -4.95 13.54 -23.23
N ARG A 329 -3.95 14.35 -22.85
CA ARG A 329 -3.41 15.40 -23.71
C ARG A 329 -2.85 14.85 -25.03
N ARG A 330 -2.18 13.69 -25.03
CA ARG A 330 -1.71 13.03 -26.26
C ARG A 330 -2.85 12.46 -27.10
N ALA A 331 -3.88 11.87 -26.48
CA ALA A 331 -5.06 11.37 -27.17
C ALA A 331 -5.85 12.52 -27.84
N GLU A 332 -5.97 13.66 -27.15
CA GLU A 332 -6.59 14.89 -27.67
C GLU A 332 -5.81 15.49 -28.84
N MET A 333 -4.48 15.42 -28.85
CA MET A 333 -3.67 15.86 -30.00
C MET A 333 -3.84 14.98 -31.24
N HIS A 334 -4.28 13.73 -31.09
CA HIS A 334 -4.52 12.80 -32.19
C HIS A 334 -5.99 12.70 -32.63
N ALA A 335 -6.93 13.16 -31.81
CA ALA A 335 -8.34 13.26 -32.17
C ALA A 335 -8.64 14.64 -32.79
N ALA A 336 -8.81 14.72 -34.10
CA ALA A 336 -9.18 15.95 -34.79
C ALA A 336 -10.42 16.62 -34.15
N PRO A 337 -10.44 17.95 -33.96
CA PRO A 337 -11.51 18.62 -33.25
C PRO A 337 -12.74 18.69 -34.14
N ARG A 338 -13.66 17.74 -33.97
CA ARG A 338 -15.00 17.78 -34.57
C ARG A 338 -16.09 17.41 -33.58
N ARG A 339 -16.10 18.06 -32.41
CA ARG A 339 -17.32 18.17 -31.59
C ARG A 339 -17.33 19.57 -30.96
N GLY A 340 -18.47 20.25 -31.03
CA GLY A 340 -18.64 21.61 -30.50
C GLY A 340 -18.42 21.68 -28.99
N VAL A 341 -18.66 22.85 -28.39
CA VAL A 341 -18.42 23.15 -26.97
C VAL A 341 -18.94 22.07 -26.01
N VAL A 342 -20.06 21.42 -26.34
CA VAL A 342 -20.63 20.28 -25.60
C VAL A 342 -19.63 19.13 -25.43
N GLY A 343 -19.03 18.66 -26.52
CA GLY A 343 -18.08 17.55 -26.48
C GLY A 343 -16.74 17.91 -25.83
N PHE A 344 -16.39 19.20 -25.78
CA PHE A 344 -15.23 19.65 -25.02
C PHE A 344 -15.49 19.56 -23.52
N LEU A 345 -16.65 20.03 -23.04
CA LEU A 345 -16.98 20.04 -21.61
C LEU A 345 -17.16 18.62 -21.05
N ASP A 346 -17.83 17.73 -21.80
CA ASP A 346 -17.99 16.32 -21.39
C ASP A 346 -16.66 15.57 -21.29
N ASN A 347 -15.64 15.98 -22.05
CA ASN A 347 -14.30 15.39 -21.99
C ASN A 347 -13.39 16.06 -20.96
N ALA A 348 -13.54 17.37 -20.76
CA ALA A 348 -12.69 18.16 -19.87
C ALA A 348 -12.96 17.85 -18.38
N PHE A 349 -14.18 17.45 -18.05
CA PHE A 349 -14.61 17.22 -16.67
C PHE A 349 -15.12 15.79 -16.49
N ALA A 350 -14.43 15.01 -15.65
CA ALA A 350 -14.73 13.58 -15.53
C ALA A 350 -15.97 13.30 -14.67
N ARG A 351 -16.24 14.16 -13.70
CA ARG A 351 -17.30 13.98 -12.71
C ARG A 351 -18.47 14.91 -12.94
N LEU A 352 -18.29 16.00 -13.68
CA LEU A 352 -19.35 16.99 -13.88
C LEU A 352 -20.35 16.53 -14.94
N ALA A 353 -21.63 16.61 -14.61
CA ALA A 353 -22.74 16.43 -15.54
C ALA A 353 -23.49 17.76 -15.65
N PHE A 354 -23.38 18.41 -16.81
CA PHE A 354 -24.02 19.70 -17.04
C PHE A 354 -25.52 19.52 -17.26
N VAL A 355 -26.33 20.23 -16.47
CA VAL A 355 -27.80 20.19 -16.55
C VAL A 355 -28.35 21.55 -16.99
N LEU A 356 -29.58 21.58 -17.49
CA LEU A 356 -30.22 22.79 -18.05
C LEU A 356 -29.39 23.39 -19.20
N ASP A 357 -29.47 24.70 -19.40
CA ASP A 357 -28.83 25.43 -20.51
C ASP A 357 -27.35 25.79 -20.23
N SER A 358 -26.71 25.07 -19.31
CA SER A 358 -25.39 25.44 -18.77
C SER A 358 -24.29 25.47 -19.81
N VAL A 359 -24.33 24.55 -20.77
CA VAL A 359 -23.33 24.49 -21.85
C VAL A 359 -23.47 25.70 -22.78
N GLU A 360 -24.68 26.10 -23.10
CA GLU A 360 -24.95 27.28 -23.94
C GLU A 360 -24.52 28.56 -23.22
N ILE A 361 -24.80 28.65 -21.92
CA ILE A 361 -24.38 29.79 -21.10
C ILE A 361 -22.86 29.89 -21.08
N ILE A 362 -22.14 28.79 -20.85
CA ILE A 362 -20.67 28.77 -20.85
C ILE A 362 -20.10 29.18 -22.21
N ALA A 363 -20.71 28.72 -23.30
CA ALA A 363 -20.28 29.02 -24.67
C ALA A 363 -20.40 30.52 -25.01
N ASN A 364 -21.31 31.24 -24.36
CA ASN A 364 -21.62 32.65 -24.63
C ASN A 364 -20.96 33.64 -23.64
N LEU A 365 -20.03 33.18 -22.79
CA LEU A 365 -19.31 34.06 -21.87
C LEU A 365 -18.15 34.78 -22.56
N ASP A 366 -18.04 36.08 -22.33
CA ASP A 366 -16.90 36.88 -22.80
C ASP A 366 -15.61 36.58 -22.00
N ALA A 367 -15.74 36.18 -20.72
CA ALA A 367 -14.62 35.83 -19.84
C ALA A 367 -14.86 34.50 -19.08
N PRO A 368 -14.76 33.33 -19.74
CA PRO A 368 -15.09 32.04 -19.13
C PRO A 368 -14.09 31.57 -18.06
N ALA A 369 -12.91 32.19 -17.95
CA ALA A 369 -11.81 31.71 -17.12
C ALA A 369 -12.18 31.56 -15.63
N SER A 370 -12.97 32.48 -15.07
CA SER A 370 -13.39 32.38 -13.65
C SER A 370 -14.33 31.21 -13.41
N ILE A 371 -15.24 30.96 -14.36
CA ILE A 371 -16.22 29.87 -14.29
C ILE A 371 -15.52 28.54 -14.51
N LEU A 372 -14.64 28.43 -15.51
CA LEU A 372 -13.87 27.21 -15.77
C LEU A 372 -12.98 26.82 -14.59
N ARG A 373 -12.30 27.76 -13.93
CA ARG A 373 -11.52 27.47 -12.72
C ARG A 373 -12.39 26.91 -11.58
N ALA A 374 -13.57 27.49 -11.37
CA ALA A 374 -14.50 27.01 -10.35
C ALA A 374 -15.02 25.60 -10.70
N LEU A 375 -15.31 25.32 -11.98
CA LEU A 375 -15.67 23.98 -12.44
C LEU A 375 -14.54 22.97 -12.21
N THR A 376 -13.29 23.33 -12.50
CA THR A 376 -12.14 22.46 -12.23
C THR A 376 -12.00 22.13 -10.74
N GLN A 377 -12.20 23.10 -9.85
CA GLN A 377 -12.18 22.86 -8.41
C GLN A 377 -13.29 21.89 -7.97
N ILE A 378 -14.50 22.05 -8.51
CA ILE A 378 -15.62 21.16 -8.23
C ILE A 378 -15.34 19.74 -8.75
N ASP A 379 -14.78 19.60 -9.95
CA ASP A 379 -14.40 18.30 -10.53
C ASP A 379 -13.33 17.59 -9.69
N MET A 380 -12.35 18.34 -9.15
CA MET A 380 -11.35 17.82 -8.21
C MET A 380 -11.92 17.45 -6.83
N GLY A 381 -13.22 17.67 -6.59
CA GLY A 381 -13.85 17.37 -5.30
C GLY A 381 -13.56 18.41 -4.22
N GLN A 382 -12.97 19.56 -4.58
CA GLN A 382 -12.81 20.67 -3.66
C GLN A 382 -14.17 21.31 -3.44
N LEU A 383 -14.66 21.16 -2.22
CA LEU A 383 -15.92 21.73 -1.77
C LEU A 383 -15.82 23.26 -1.74
N SER A 384 -16.29 23.92 -2.79
CA SER A 384 -16.33 25.39 -2.91
C SER A 384 -17.77 25.90 -2.90
N GLY A 385 -18.02 27.05 -2.26
CA GLY A 385 -19.35 27.68 -2.25
C GLY A 385 -20.17 27.50 -0.97
N ARG A 386 -21.38 28.07 -0.97
CA ARG A 386 -22.32 28.08 0.16
C ARG A 386 -23.46 27.10 -0.09
N ASP A 387 -23.96 26.44 0.95
CA ASP A 387 -25.16 25.61 0.82
C ASP A 387 -26.36 26.48 0.41
N LEU A 388 -27.13 25.99 -0.56
CA LEU A 388 -28.26 26.73 -1.12
C LEU A 388 -29.49 26.57 -0.21
N GLU A 389 -29.96 27.68 0.35
CA GLU A 389 -31.14 27.67 1.22
C GLU A 389 -32.38 27.17 0.46
N GLY A 390 -33.04 26.14 1.00
CA GLY A 390 -34.27 25.57 0.43
C GLY A 390 -34.08 24.50 -0.65
N LEU A 391 -32.85 24.02 -0.89
CA LEU A 391 -32.54 22.87 -1.75
C LEU A 391 -31.47 21.99 -1.09
N ARG A 392 -31.88 20.83 -0.57
CA ARG A 392 -30.99 19.92 0.16
C ARG A 392 -29.90 19.36 -0.77
N GLY A 393 -28.64 19.57 -0.40
CA GLY A 393 -27.47 19.02 -1.10
C GLY A 393 -26.96 19.87 -2.27
N TRP A 394 -27.65 20.96 -2.62
CA TRP A 394 -27.16 21.91 -3.61
C TRP A 394 -26.26 22.97 -2.98
N ARG A 395 -25.21 23.35 -3.70
CA ARG A 395 -24.26 24.40 -3.33
C ARG A 395 -24.16 25.44 -4.41
N GLU A 396 -23.90 26.68 -3.99
CA GLU A 396 -23.75 27.84 -4.87
C GLU A 396 -22.35 28.45 -4.75
N VAL A 397 -21.67 28.56 -5.88
CA VAL A 397 -20.51 29.44 -6.07
C VAL A 397 -21.01 30.71 -6.74
N SER A 398 -20.81 31.85 -6.09
CA SER A 398 -21.34 33.15 -6.53
C SER A 398 -20.24 34.13 -6.88
N LYS A 399 -20.61 35.25 -7.51
CA LYS A 399 -19.72 36.36 -7.88
C LYS A 399 -18.61 35.97 -8.86
N LEU A 400 -18.94 35.08 -9.80
CA LEU A 400 -17.99 34.67 -10.83
C LEU A 400 -17.98 35.68 -11.96
N ALA A 401 -16.78 35.95 -12.47
CA ALA A 401 -16.60 36.88 -13.57
C ALA A 401 -17.19 36.30 -14.86
N THR A 402 -18.06 37.06 -15.54
CA THR A 402 -18.71 36.67 -16.81
C THR A 402 -18.11 37.38 -18.02
N GLY A 403 -17.54 38.57 -17.82
CA GLY A 403 -17.01 39.45 -18.87
C GLY A 403 -18.07 40.28 -19.60
N ILE A 404 -19.36 40.05 -19.33
CA ILE A 404 -20.47 40.74 -19.99
C ILE A 404 -20.68 42.10 -19.34
N ALA A 405 -20.67 43.17 -20.15
CA ALA A 405 -20.89 44.54 -19.68
C ALA A 405 -22.22 44.67 -18.92
N GLY A 406 -22.18 45.17 -17.69
CA GLY A 406 -23.36 45.29 -16.80
C GLY A 406 -23.71 44.02 -16.03
N SER A 407 -23.03 42.90 -16.25
CA SER A 407 -23.22 41.62 -15.51
C SER A 407 -21.89 40.98 -15.09
N GLU A 408 -20.85 41.79 -14.95
CA GLU A 408 -19.45 41.35 -14.83
C GLU A 408 -19.22 40.32 -13.73
N ASN A 409 -19.87 40.45 -12.57
CA ASN A 409 -19.74 39.53 -11.42
C ASN A 409 -21.04 38.79 -11.10
N MET A 410 -21.90 38.59 -12.09
CA MET A 410 -23.22 37.99 -11.90
C MET A 410 -23.27 36.49 -12.21
N GLY A 411 -22.12 35.87 -12.51
CA GLY A 411 -22.00 34.44 -12.74
C GLY A 411 -22.22 33.64 -11.45
N ARG A 412 -22.99 32.56 -11.56
CA ARG A 412 -23.27 31.60 -10.49
C ARG A 412 -23.13 30.18 -11.01
N ILE A 413 -22.54 29.30 -10.20
CA ILE A 413 -22.54 27.86 -10.43
C ILE A 413 -23.31 27.22 -9.29
N TYR A 414 -24.33 26.43 -9.63
CA TYR A 414 -25.03 25.56 -8.72
C TYR A 414 -24.57 24.13 -8.95
N TYR A 415 -24.23 23.40 -7.90
CA TYR A 415 -23.86 21.99 -8.06
C TYR A 415 -24.37 21.11 -6.93
N LYS A 416 -24.61 19.83 -7.25
CA LYS A 416 -25.08 18.80 -6.31
C LYS A 416 -24.25 17.53 -6.50
N PRO A 417 -23.49 17.10 -5.49
CA PRO A 417 -22.83 15.79 -5.52
C PRO A 417 -23.88 14.68 -5.50
N GLU A 418 -23.83 13.76 -6.46
CA GLU A 418 -24.74 12.62 -6.58
C GLU A 418 -23.94 11.35 -6.89
N GLY A 419 -23.56 10.65 -5.81
CA GLY A 419 -22.67 9.49 -5.90
C GLY A 419 -21.30 9.86 -6.47
N GLY A 420 -20.88 9.17 -7.53
CA GLY A 420 -19.61 9.43 -8.23
C GLY A 420 -19.62 10.62 -9.19
N LYS A 421 -20.80 11.21 -9.46
CA LYS A 421 -20.97 12.35 -10.38
C LYS A 421 -21.42 13.60 -9.62
N VAL A 422 -21.26 14.76 -10.26
CA VAL A 422 -21.66 16.06 -9.73
C VAL A 422 -22.54 16.73 -10.78
N LEU A 423 -23.82 16.94 -10.47
CA LEU A 423 -24.71 17.70 -11.33
C LEU A 423 -24.32 19.18 -11.22
N VAL A 424 -24.15 19.86 -12.37
CA VAL A 424 -23.71 21.24 -12.42
C VAL A 424 -24.63 22.07 -13.29
N SER A 425 -25.05 23.22 -12.77
CA SER A 425 -25.76 24.26 -13.52
C SER A 425 -25.03 25.60 -13.46
N VAL A 426 -24.73 26.18 -14.62
CA VAL A 426 -24.14 27.53 -14.73
C VAL A 426 -25.24 28.52 -15.10
N HIS A 427 -25.26 29.67 -14.43
CA HIS A 427 -26.29 30.69 -14.59
C HIS A 427 -25.70 32.10 -14.50
N ILE A 428 -26.22 33.03 -15.31
CA ILE A 428 -25.90 34.46 -15.23
C ILE A 428 -27.10 35.17 -14.62
N LYS A 429 -26.96 35.72 -13.42
CA LYS A 429 -28.07 36.41 -12.75
C LYS A 429 -28.34 37.77 -13.40
N GLN A 430 -29.50 37.96 -14.03
CA GLN A 430 -29.93 39.29 -14.46
C GLN A 430 -30.74 39.99 -13.37
N ASP A 431 -31.71 39.28 -12.77
CA ASP A 431 -32.51 39.78 -11.65
C ASP A 431 -32.79 38.70 -10.58
N GLU A 432 -33.40 39.09 -9.45
CA GLU A 432 -33.75 38.13 -8.39
C GLU A 432 -34.88 37.17 -8.76
N LYS A 433 -35.77 37.57 -9.69
CA LYS A 433 -36.93 36.78 -10.08
C LYS A 433 -36.53 35.62 -10.98
N GLU A 434 -35.62 35.87 -11.91
CA GLU A 434 -34.97 34.90 -12.77
C GLU A 434 -34.13 33.93 -11.95
N GLN A 435 -33.37 34.43 -10.96
CA GLN A 435 -32.66 33.56 -10.04
C GLN A 435 -33.61 32.58 -9.32
N ARG A 436 -34.75 33.07 -8.81
CA ARG A 436 -35.75 32.20 -8.15
C ARG A 436 -36.33 31.17 -9.11
N ARG A 437 -36.63 31.56 -10.35
CA ARG A 437 -37.11 30.64 -11.39
C ARG A 437 -36.08 29.57 -11.75
N HIS A 438 -34.80 29.94 -11.83
CA HIS A 438 -33.72 28.98 -12.08
C HIS A 438 -33.59 27.97 -10.94
N ILE A 439 -33.64 28.46 -9.70
CA ILE A 439 -33.64 27.63 -8.49
C ILE A 439 -34.85 26.68 -8.48
N GLU A 440 -36.03 27.13 -8.90
CA GLU A 440 -37.20 26.26 -9.06
C GLU A 440 -36.99 25.18 -10.12
N ARG A 441 -36.32 25.47 -11.24
CA ARG A 441 -35.96 24.46 -12.24
C ARG A 441 -34.98 23.42 -11.67
N LEU A 442 -34.02 23.83 -10.85
CA LEU A 442 -33.10 22.91 -10.17
C LEU A 442 -33.79 21.97 -9.17
N ARG A 443 -35.02 22.28 -8.71
CA ARG A 443 -35.81 21.34 -7.89
C ARG A 443 -36.39 20.18 -8.71
N SER A 444 -36.54 20.36 -10.02
CA SER A 444 -37.07 19.33 -10.92
C SER A 444 -36.00 18.43 -11.52
N VAL A 445 -34.72 18.72 -11.24
CA VAL A 445 -33.54 17.94 -11.62
C VAL A 445 -33.08 17.14 -10.40
#